data_AF-A0A398D0L5-F1
#
_entry.id   AF-A0A398D0L5-F1
#
_cell.length_a   1.000
_cell.length_b   1.000
_cell.length_c   1.000
_cell.angle_alpha   90.00
_cell.angle_beta   90.00
_cell.angle_gamma   90.00
#
_symmetry.space_group_name_H-M   'P 1'
#
loop_
_entity.id
_entity.type
_entity.pdbx_description
1 polymer ?
#
loop_
_entity_poly.entity_id
_entity_poly.type
_entity_poly.pdbx_seq_one_letter_code
_entity_poly.pdbx_strand_id
1 'polypeptide(L)'
;MASSCRLHASLVRQGPAVAHSGRGEREMSAVKLLVVGADGQLGSDVVRLLSPTVDVTARVMDELDVTDRAALREVIEASHPEVVVNCAAYTAVDRAETEQDAAYRVNVLGAR
;
A
#
# COMPACT_ATOMS: atom_id res chain seq x y z
N MET A 1 6.64 2.88 -26.85
CA MET A 1 6.88 1.77 -25.90
C MET A 1 7.69 2.32 -24.74
N ALA A 2 7.21 2.08 -23.51
CA ALA A 2 7.69 2.59 -22.22
C ALA A 2 7.62 4.12 -22.02
N SER A 3 6.40 4.63 -21.78
CA SER A 3 6.22 5.96 -21.18
C SER A 3 6.62 5.89 -19.71
N SER A 4 7.72 6.57 -19.39
CA SER A 4 8.30 6.73 -18.06
C SER A 4 7.32 7.45 -17.14
N CYS A 5 6.56 6.67 -16.34
CA CYS A 5 5.78 7.21 -15.24
C CYS A 5 6.73 7.43 -14.05
N ARG A 6 7.44 8.56 -14.08
CA ARG A 6 8.24 9.06 -12.95
C ARG A 6 7.29 9.55 -11.86
N LEU A 7 6.92 8.67 -10.94
CA LEU A 7 6.40 9.06 -9.63
C LEU A 7 7.60 9.52 -8.79
N HIS A 8 7.95 10.80 -8.91
CA HIS A 8 8.87 11.43 -7.95
C HIS A 8 8.18 11.56 -6.60
N ALA A 9 8.86 11.06 -5.58
CA ALA A 9 8.81 11.42 -4.17
C ALA A 9 7.98 12.66 -3.83
N SER A 10 6.71 12.43 -3.49
CA SER A 10 5.88 13.32 -2.71
C SER A 10 4.77 12.47 -2.15
N LEU A 11 4.46 12.61 -0.87
CA LEU A 11 3.26 12.02 -0.26
C LEU A 11 2.06 12.33 -1.17
N VAL A 12 1.62 11.36 -1.98
CA VAL A 12 0.43 11.48 -2.79
C VAL A 12 -0.75 11.38 -1.84
N ARG A 13 -1.07 12.49 -1.14
CA ARG A 13 -2.34 12.67 -0.45
C ARG A 13 -3.35 13.14 -1.48
N GLN A 14 -4.07 12.21 -2.09
CA GLN A 14 -5.28 12.56 -2.85
C GLN A 14 -6.48 12.29 -1.96
N GLY A 15 -7.06 13.36 -1.42
CA GLY A 15 -8.33 13.30 -0.71
C GLY A 15 -9.51 13.12 -1.68
N PRO A 16 -10.63 12.56 -1.23
CA PRO A 16 -11.73 12.22 -2.13
C PRO A 16 -12.51 13.48 -2.54
N ALA A 17 -12.74 13.65 -3.84
CA ALA A 17 -13.75 14.56 -4.37
C ALA A 17 -15.07 13.80 -4.52
N VAL A 18 -15.92 13.78 -3.49
CA VAL A 18 -17.19 13.05 -3.52
C VAL A 18 -18.37 14.00 -3.39
N ALA A 19 -19.14 14.13 -4.47
CA ALA A 19 -20.51 14.61 -4.45
C ALA A 19 -21.45 13.41 -4.26
N HIS A 20 -22.16 13.36 -3.13
CA HIS A 20 -23.27 12.40 -2.94
C HIS A 20 -24.44 13.05 -2.20
N SER A 21 -25.62 12.94 -2.79
CA SER A 21 -26.87 13.42 -2.22
C SER A 21 -27.47 12.40 -1.24
N GLY A 22 -27.85 12.89 -0.06
CA GLY A 22 -28.97 12.39 0.74
C GLY A 22 -28.87 11.01 1.40
N ARG A 23 -28.35 10.96 2.64
CA ARG A 23 -29.01 10.39 3.84
C ARG A 23 -28.03 10.37 5.04
N GLY A 24 -28.35 11.11 6.10
CA GLY A 24 -27.81 10.92 7.46
C GLY A 24 -26.38 11.39 7.68
N GLU A 25 -26.23 12.56 8.31
CA GLU A 25 -24.98 13.20 8.72
C GLU A 25 -24.25 12.36 9.79
N ARG A 26 -23.53 11.32 9.39
CA ARG A 26 -22.25 11.02 10.04
C ARG A 26 -21.21 11.74 9.22
N GLU A 27 -20.41 12.57 9.88
CA GLU A 27 -19.14 13.07 9.33
C GLU A 27 -18.35 11.83 8.88
N MET A 28 -18.42 11.54 7.59
CA MET A 28 -17.87 10.33 7.01
C MET A 28 -16.38 10.61 6.86
N SER A 29 -15.60 10.37 7.92
CA SER A 29 -14.16 10.35 7.77
C SER A 29 -13.84 9.30 6.71
N ALA A 30 -13.22 9.73 5.61
CA ALA A 30 -12.79 8.81 4.57
C ALA A 30 -11.94 7.72 5.22
N VAL A 31 -12.25 6.44 4.96
CA VAL A 31 -11.50 5.32 5.52
C VAL A 31 -10.02 5.51 5.20
N LYS A 32 -9.14 5.39 6.19
CA LYS A 32 -7.70 5.50 5.98
C LYS A 32 -7.10 4.15 5.61
N LEU A 33 -6.62 4.03 4.39
CA LEU A 33 -6.04 2.82 3.82
C LEU A 33 -4.53 2.96 3.63
N LEU A 34 -3.73 2.09 4.24
CA LEU A 34 -2.31 1.94 3.92
C LEU A 34 -2.13 0.78 2.93
N VAL A 35 -1.51 1.03 1.78
CA VAL A 35 -1.16 -0.01 0.79
C VAL A 35 0.36 -0.16 0.77
N VAL A 36 0.86 -1.37 1.04
CA VAL A 36 2.30 -1.71 0.97
C VAL A 36 2.55 -2.57 -0.27
N GLY A 37 3.64 -2.34 -1.01
CA GLY A 37 3.87 -2.95 -2.33
C GLY A 37 2.99 -2.32 -3.41
N ALA A 38 2.80 -1.00 -3.33
CA ALA A 38 1.88 -0.24 -4.19
C ALA A 38 2.30 -0.16 -5.67
N ASP A 39 3.55 -0.46 -6.00
CA ASP A 39 4.10 -0.54 -7.36
C ASP A 39 3.88 -1.90 -8.02
N GLY A 40 3.45 -2.92 -7.26
CA GLY A 40 3.05 -4.21 -7.79
C GLY A 40 1.77 -4.14 -8.63
N GLN A 41 1.50 -5.20 -9.40
CA GLN A 41 0.29 -5.28 -10.24
C GLN A 41 -0.99 -5.04 -9.43
N LEU A 42 -1.17 -5.78 -8.32
CA LEU A 42 -2.32 -5.60 -7.44
C LEU A 42 -2.29 -4.26 -6.69
N GLY A 43 -1.13 -3.87 -6.15
CA GLY A 43 -1.00 -2.63 -5.37
C GLY A 43 -1.39 -1.39 -6.17
N SER A 44 -0.92 -1.31 -7.42
CA SER A 44 -1.22 -0.18 -8.31
C SER A 44 -2.71 -0.11 -8.70
N ASP A 45 -3.35 -1.27 -8.91
CA ASP A 45 -4.79 -1.34 -9.17
C ASP A 45 -5.61 -0.97 -7.92
N VAL A 46 -5.22 -1.42 -6.74
CA VAL A 46 -5.87 -1.05 -5.47
C VAL A 46 -5.82 0.46 -5.27
N VAL A 47 -4.65 1.08 -5.41
CA VAL A 47 -4.49 2.53 -5.28
C VAL A 47 -5.36 3.26 -6.31
N ARG A 48 -5.31 2.83 -7.58
CA ARG A 48 -6.07 3.46 -8.67
C ARG A 48 -7.58 3.40 -8.45
N LEU A 49 -8.09 2.27 -7.98
CA LEU A 49 -9.54 2.06 -7.81
C LEU A 49 -10.10 2.69 -6.54
N LEU A 50 -9.30 2.78 -5.47
CA LEU A 50 -9.78 3.20 -4.14
C LEU A 50 -9.45 4.66 -3.78
N SER A 51 -8.41 5.28 -4.37
CA SER A 51 -8.10 6.69 -4.11
C SER A 51 -9.26 7.68 -4.34
N PRO A 52 -10.23 7.44 -5.24
CA PRO A 52 -11.39 8.33 -5.37
C PRO A 52 -12.38 8.29 -4.19
N THR A 53 -12.38 7.23 -3.38
CA THR A 53 -13.42 6.96 -2.38
C THR A 53 -12.91 6.89 -0.94
N VAL A 54 -11.62 6.65 -0.73
CA VAL A 54 -10.98 6.51 0.59
C VAL A 54 -9.63 7.24 0.64
N ASP A 55 -9.13 7.53 1.84
CA ASP A 55 -7.83 8.20 2.04
C ASP A 55 -6.70 7.16 1.94
N VAL A 56 -6.04 7.08 0.78
CA VAL A 56 -5.01 6.07 0.50
C VAL A 56 -3.61 6.63 0.75
N THR A 57 -2.87 5.97 1.63
CA THR A 57 -1.42 6.09 1.75
C THR A 57 -0.76 4.90 1.07
N ALA A 58 -0.04 5.13 -0.03
CA ALA A 58 0.68 4.09 -0.76
C ALA A 58 2.18 4.08 -0.38
N ARG A 59 2.76 2.88 -0.29
CA ARG A 59 4.21 2.65 -0.08
C ARG A 59 4.70 1.54 -0.99
N VAL A 60 5.83 1.78 -1.65
CA VAL A 60 6.51 0.77 -2.48
C VAL A 60 7.52 -0.01 -1.64
N MET A 61 7.96 -1.17 -2.12
CA MET A 61 8.87 -2.04 -1.36
C MET A 61 10.19 -1.35 -0.99
N ASP A 62 10.73 -0.51 -1.89
CA ASP A 62 11.96 0.26 -1.66
C ASP A 62 11.82 1.34 -0.57
N GLU A 63 10.60 1.75 -0.25
CA GLU A 63 10.29 2.75 0.78
C GLU A 63 9.85 2.13 2.11
N LEU A 64 9.23 0.95 2.06
CA LEU A 64 8.73 0.25 3.23
C LEU A 64 8.82 -1.27 3.01
N ASP A 65 9.91 -1.85 3.49
CA ASP A 65 10.13 -3.28 3.49
C ASP A 65 9.25 -3.94 4.56
N VAL A 66 8.39 -4.88 4.14
CA VAL A 66 7.53 -5.65 5.07
C VAL A 66 8.31 -6.51 6.06
N THR A 67 9.60 -6.75 5.83
CA THR A 67 10.47 -7.48 6.75
C THR A 67 11.02 -6.60 7.88
N ASP A 68 10.95 -5.27 7.74
CA ASP A 68 11.34 -4.32 8.78
C ASP A 68 10.13 -3.93 9.66
N ARG A 69 10.02 -4.61 10.79
CA ARG A 69 8.94 -4.38 11.76
C ARG A 69 9.00 -3.01 12.43
N ALA A 70 10.19 -2.42 12.58
CA ALA A 70 10.33 -1.11 13.20
C ALA A 70 9.80 -0.04 12.25
N ALA A 71 10.22 -0.07 10.98
CA ALA A 71 9.73 0.83 9.95
C ALA A 71 8.20 0.71 9.74
N LEU A 72 7.67 -0.52 9.70
CA LEU A 72 6.22 -0.76 9.63
C LEU A 72 5.48 -0.12 10.81
N ARG A 73 5.99 -0.32 12.03
CA ARG A 73 5.37 0.26 13.23
C ARG A 73 5.38 1.79 13.16
N GLU A 74 6.50 2.40 12.81
CA GLU A 74 6.60 3.86 12.68
C GLU A 74 5.60 4.41 11.66
N VAL A 75 5.46 3.78 10.50
CA VAL A 75 4.51 4.21 9.47
C VAL A 75 3.07 4.03 9.94
N ILE A 76 2.73 2.90 10.56
CA ILE A 76 1.39 2.64 11.08
C ILE A 76 1.03 3.64 12.19
N GLU A 77 1.96 3.91 13.11
CA GLU A 77 1.77 4.89 14.18
C GLU A 77 1.65 6.31 13.63
N ALA A 78 2.44 6.68 12.62
CA ALA A 78 2.38 8.03 12.04
C ALA A 78 1.13 8.26 11.16
N SER A 79 0.66 7.23 10.45
CA SER A 79 -0.47 7.36 9.51
C SER A 79 -1.82 7.01 10.13
N HIS A 80 -1.83 6.24 11.22
CA HIS A 80 -3.04 5.72 11.87
C HIS A 80 -4.05 5.16 10.86
N PRO A 81 -3.66 4.16 10.04
CA PRO A 81 -4.56 3.58 9.06
C PRO A 81 -5.63 2.74 9.77
N GLU A 82 -6.84 2.74 9.23
CA GLU A 82 -7.91 1.84 9.66
C GLU A 82 -7.77 0.46 9.02
N VAL A 83 -7.20 0.42 7.81
CA VAL A 83 -6.98 -0.80 7.04
C VAL A 83 -5.58 -0.78 6.45
N VAL A 84 -4.89 -1.92 6.52
CA VAL A 84 -3.63 -2.16 5.81
C VAL A 84 -3.85 -3.24 4.74
N VAL A 85 -3.47 -2.95 3.50
CA VAL A 85 -3.45 -3.90 2.40
C VAL A 85 -2.00 -4.19 2.04
N ASN A 86 -1.54 -5.39 2.38
CA ASN A 86 -0.22 -5.86 2.01
C ASN A 86 -0.26 -6.50 0.61
N CYS A 87 0.33 -5.82 -0.37
CA CYS A 87 0.56 -6.33 -1.72
C CYS A 87 2.04 -6.66 -1.98
N ALA A 88 2.92 -6.52 -0.99
CA ALA A 88 4.32 -6.85 -1.12
C ALA A 88 4.53 -8.37 -1.06
N ALA A 89 5.24 -8.91 -2.04
CA ALA A 89 5.55 -10.32 -2.13
C ALA A 89 6.83 -10.55 -2.92
N TYR A 90 7.59 -11.58 -2.56
CA TYR A 90 8.62 -12.16 -3.39
C TYR A 90 7.96 -13.10 -4.41
N THR A 91 7.89 -12.67 -5.66
CA THR A 91 7.17 -13.39 -6.73
C THR A 91 8.08 -14.07 -7.76
N ALA A 92 9.40 -14.02 -7.58
CA ALA A 92 10.35 -14.70 -8.47
C ALA A 92 10.39 -16.21 -8.15
N VAL A 93 9.37 -16.96 -8.59
CA VAL A 93 9.15 -18.37 -8.25
C VAL A 93 10.38 -19.23 -8.51
N ASP A 94 11.02 -19.08 -9.67
CA ASP A 94 12.22 -19.85 -10.03
C ASP A 94 13.39 -19.60 -9.05
N ARG A 95 13.54 -18.36 -8.57
CA ARG A 95 14.58 -17.99 -7.60
C ARG A 95 14.20 -18.35 -6.17
N ALA A 96 12.90 -18.50 -5.86
CA ALA A 96 12.46 -18.86 -4.51
C ALA A 96 12.95 -20.25 -4.08
N GLU A 97 13.24 -21.14 -5.03
CA GLU A 97 13.80 -22.47 -4.76
C GLU A 97 15.21 -22.39 -4.15
N THR A 98 16.02 -21.43 -4.61
CA THR A 98 17.40 -21.23 -4.15
C THR A 98 17.52 -20.14 -3.08
N GLU A 99 16.60 -19.16 -3.08
CA GLU A 99 16.55 -18.01 -2.16
C GLU A 99 15.43 -18.16 -1.12
N GLN A 100 15.33 -19.35 -0.53
CA GLN A 100 14.24 -19.72 0.38
C GLN A 100 14.09 -18.76 1.55
N ASP A 101 15.21 -18.32 2.14
CA ASP A 101 15.20 -17.38 3.27
C ASP A 101 14.64 -16.01 2.87
N ALA A 102 14.95 -15.53 1.67
CA ALA A 102 14.42 -14.26 1.17
C ALA A 102 12.91 -14.37 0.91
N ALA A 103 12.48 -15.44 0.23
CA ALA A 103 11.07 -15.71 -0.01
C ALA A 103 10.28 -15.87 1.29
N TYR A 104 10.84 -16.57 2.29
CA TYR A 104 10.21 -16.77 3.60
C TYR A 104 10.08 -15.47 4.38
N ARG A 105 11.13 -14.64 4.41
CA ARG A 105 11.10 -13.34 5.11
C ARG A 105 9.98 -12.46 4.56
N VAL A 106 9.87 -12.30 3.24
CA VAL A 106 8.86 -11.43 2.64
C VAL A 106 7.46 -12.05 2.72
N ASN A 107 7.28 -13.29 2.24
CA ASN A 107 5.95 -13.87 2.04
C ASN A 107 5.32 -14.45 3.31
N VAL A 108 6.13 -14.80 4.32
CA VAL A 108 5.64 -15.41 5.57
C VAL A 108 5.81 -14.45 6.74
N LEU A 109 7.02 -13.95 6.98
CA LEU A 109 7.25 -13.06 8.12
C LEU A 109 6.69 -11.65 7.88
N GLY A 110 6.75 -11.14 6.65
CA GLY A 110 6.21 -9.83 6.30
C GLY A 110 4.69 -9.71 6.41
N ALA A 111 3.96 -10.82 6.49
CA ALA A 111 2.51 -10.85 6.69
C ALA A 111 2.09 -11.01 8.17
N ARG A 112 3.05 -11.13 9.10
CA ARG A 112 2.83 -11.38 10.54
C ARG A 112 3.23 -10.21 11.42
#